data_AF-A0A370K293-F1
#
_entry.id   AF-A0A370K293-F1
#
_cell.length_a   1.000
_cell.length_b   1.000
_cell.length_c   1.000
_cell.angle_alpha   90.00
_cell.angle_beta   90.00
_cell.angle_gamma   90.00
#
_symmetry.space_group_name_H-M   'P 1'
#
loop_
_entity.id
_entity.type
_entity.pdbx_description
1 polymer ?
#
loop_
_entity_poly.entity_id
_entity_poly.type
_entity_poly.pdbx_seq_one_letter_code
_entity_poly.pdbx_strand_id
1 'polypeptide(L)'
;MKKNVHVLTALSVAVGLCMGSSLVLADTAPTTQTAPTSGQESTKLATSYTTFAGSTSNSQALVTGLRNGSTVVLVTPATATTPAVQTTFTPATGHLGYGNVNIALSLAQAELTAAGITQPTAAQIEAALNGGTVAGPKGPVQLTGVLALRADGQGWGNIAKALGFKLGDIMSAAKAHGPVPDSADIAHGDKTEKANHADKADKVAKADRPDKPDHPDKPEKPERPDKPEHGGR
;
A
#
# COMPACT_ATOMS: atom_id res chain seq x y z
N MET A 1 -10.22 -26.66 60.44
CA MET A 1 -11.18 -27.41 59.59
C MET A 1 -10.78 -27.24 58.14
N LYS A 2 -10.82 -28.36 57.39
CA LYS A 2 -10.69 -28.54 55.93
C LYS A 2 -9.42 -28.04 55.19
N LYS A 3 -8.53 -29.02 54.98
CA LYS A 3 -7.59 -29.15 53.85
C LYS A 3 -8.40 -29.42 52.56
N ASN A 4 -7.81 -29.20 51.37
CA ASN A 4 -7.77 -30.21 50.31
C ASN A 4 -6.85 -29.84 49.14
N VAL A 5 -6.05 -30.86 48.80
CA VAL A 5 -5.01 -31.03 47.78
C VAL A 5 -5.60 -31.01 46.37
N HIS A 6 -4.85 -30.55 45.37
CA HIS A 6 -5.12 -30.86 43.96
C HIS A 6 -3.97 -31.64 43.34
N VAL A 7 -4.40 -32.59 42.52
CA VAL A 7 -3.78 -33.88 42.18
C VAL A 7 -3.03 -33.79 40.86
N LEU A 8 -1.91 -34.53 40.83
CA LEU A 8 -1.07 -34.84 39.70
C LEU A 8 -1.76 -35.89 38.80
N THR A 9 -1.84 -35.67 37.49
CA THR A 9 -2.21 -36.74 36.55
C THR A 9 -1.38 -36.63 35.27
N ALA A 10 -0.50 -37.61 35.08
CA ALA A 10 0.19 -37.93 33.84
C ALA A 10 -0.69 -38.86 33.00
N LEU A 11 -0.60 -38.77 31.67
CA LEU A 11 -1.00 -39.87 30.78
C LEU A 11 -0.13 -39.88 29.50
N SER A 12 0.59 -40.98 29.34
CA SER A 12 1.43 -41.35 28.19
C SER A 12 0.60 -41.81 26.99
N VAL A 13 1.10 -41.59 25.76
CA VAL A 13 0.71 -42.36 24.57
C VAL A 13 1.97 -42.79 23.81
N ALA A 14 2.01 -44.08 23.49
CA ALA A 14 3.11 -44.83 22.92
C ALA A 14 3.34 -44.56 21.42
N VAL A 15 4.60 -44.52 21.00
CA VAL A 15 5.01 -44.53 19.58
C VAL A 15 5.43 -45.97 19.22
N GLY A 16 4.64 -46.58 18.34
CA GLY A 16 4.89 -47.91 17.77
C GLY A 16 5.85 -47.85 16.58
N LEU A 17 6.81 -48.76 16.60
CA LEU A 17 7.78 -49.09 15.55
C LEU A 17 7.10 -49.90 14.43
N CYS A 18 7.32 -49.54 13.16
CA CYS A 18 7.21 -50.48 12.03
C CYS A 18 8.32 -50.19 11.01
N MET A 19 9.20 -51.17 10.84
CA MET A 19 10.18 -51.25 9.76
C MET A 19 9.49 -51.63 8.44
N GLY A 20 9.92 -51.00 7.34
CA GLY A 20 9.55 -51.38 5.98
C GLY A 20 10.49 -50.73 4.99
N SER A 21 11.55 -51.46 4.61
CA SER A 21 12.51 -51.06 3.57
C SER A 21 11.87 -51.13 2.19
N SER A 22 12.08 -50.09 1.38
CA SER A 22 12.01 -50.18 -0.08
C SER A 22 13.06 -49.24 -0.66
N LEU A 23 14.12 -49.83 -1.22
CA LEU A 23 15.09 -49.12 -2.05
C LEU A 23 14.38 -48.78 -3.36
N VAL A 24 14.05 -47.50 -3.56
CA VAL A 24 13.70 -46.97 -4.86
C VAL A 24 14.88 -46.14 -5.36
N LEU A 25 15.56 -46.62 -6.40
CA LEU A 25 16.48 -45.79 -7.18
C LEU A 25 15.62 -44.84 -8.04
N ALA A 26 15.22 -43.73 -7.44
CA ALA A 26 14.64 -42.61 -8.18
C ALA A 26 15.78 -41.73 -8.68
N ASP A 27 15.97 -41.75 -9.99
CA ASP A 27 16.76 -40.79 -10.74
C ASP A 27 16.29 -39.37 -10.39
N THR A 28 17.04 -38.66 -9.56
CA THR A 28 16.73 -37.29 -9.14
C THR A 28 17.42 -36.35 -10.11
N ALA A 29 16.76 -36.08 -11.23
CA ALA A 29 16.97 -34.82 -11.93
C ALA A 29 16.68 -33.68 -10.93
N PRO A 30 17.52 -32.64 -10.84
CA PRO A 30 17.25 -31.51 -9.95
C PRO A 30 16.02 -30.77 -10.47
N THR A 31 14.86 -31.09 -9.90
CA THR A 31 13.70 -30.20 -9.98
C THR A 31 14.08 -28.93 -9.25
N THR A 32 14.24 -27.84 -9.99
CA THR A 32 14.44 -26.50 -9.45
C THR A 32 13.12 -26.09 -8.78
N GLN A 33 12.95 -26.54 -7.53
CA GLN A 33 11.85 -26.13 -6.67
C GLN A 33 12.06 -24.64 -6.36
N THR A 34 11.33 -23.79 -7.08
CA THR A 34 11.27 -22.35 -6.81
C THR A 34 10.66 -22.18 -5.43
N ALA A 35 11.47 -21.74 -4.45
CA ALA A 35 10.97 -21.38 -3.13
C ALA A 35 9.82 -20.36 -3.27
N PRO A 36 8.79 -20.40 -2.40
CA PRO A 36 7.68 -19.47 -2.49
C PRO A 36 8.22 -18.03 -2.37
N THR A 37 8.05 -17.26 -3.44
CA THR A 37 8.47 -15.85 -3.55
C THR A 37 7.89 -14.97 -2.43
N SER A 38 6.78 -15.41 -1.83
CA SER A 38 6.09 -14.71 -0.73
C SER A 38 6.91 -14.58 0.56
N GLY A 39 7.83 -15.51 0.86
CA GLY A 39 8.67 -15.44 2.07
C GLY A 39 9.87 -14.49 1.91
N GLN A 40 10.34 -14.30 0.68
CA GLN A 40 11.43 -13.38 0.38
C GLN A 40 10.93 -11.92 0.41
N GLU A 41 9.75 -11.66 -0.15
CA GLU A 41 9.15 -10.32 -0.15
C GLU A 41 8.79 -9.83 1.27
N SER A 42 8.28 -10.71 2.14
CA SER A 42 8.02 -10.33 3.55
C SER A 42 9.30 -9.95 4.28
N THR A 43 10.36 -10.75 4.11
CA THR A 43 11.66 -10.51 4.75
C THR A 43 12.28 -9.21 4.28
N LYS A 44 12.21 -8.94 2.97
CA LYS A 44 12.72 -7.71 2.36
C LYS A 44 11.98 -6.47 2.90
N LEU A 45 10.66 -6.53 2.95
CA LEU A 45 9.84 -5.42 3.47
C LEU A 45 10.11 -5.19 4.96
N ALA A 46 10.10 -6.25 5.77
CA ALA A 46 10.37 -6.13 7.20
C ALA A 46 11.77 -5.57 7.49
N THR A 47 12.76 -5.93 6.68
CA THR A 47 14.11 -5.35 6.79
C THR A 47 14.09 -3.86 6.47
N SER A 48 13.40 -3.48 5.38
CA SER A 48 13.36 -2.10 4.88
C SER A 48 12.66 -1.13 5.84
N TYR A 49 11.67 -1.60 6.60
CA TYR A 49 10.92 -0.78 7.56
C TYR A 49 11.39 -0.93 9.01
N THR A 50 12.52 -1.60 9.27
CA THR A 50 13.05 -1.78 10.64
C THR A 50 13.27 -0.46 11.37
N THR A 51 13.88 0.54 10.72
CA THR A 51 14.11 1.86 11.32
C THR A 51 12.79 2.57 11.61
N PHE A 52 11.85 2.51 10.66
CA PHE A 52 10.52 3.11 10.81
C PHE A 52 9.74 2.49 11.96
N ALA A 53 9.77 1.16 12.10
CA ALA A 53 9.08 0.43 13.15
C ALA A 53 9.81 0.48 14.51
N GLY A 54 11.02 1.03 14.55
CA GLY A 54 11.88 1.07 15.74
C GLY A 54 12.56 -0.26 16.10
N SER A 55 12.18 -1.39 15.49
CA SER A 55 12.84 -2.68 15.67
C SER A 55 12.48 -3.68 14.58
N THR A 56 13.30 -4.73 14.43
CA THR A 56 13.03 -5.83 13.48
C THR A 56 11.75 -6.57 13.83
N SER A 57 11.51 -6.84 15.13
CA SER A 57 10.30 -7.52 15.60
C SER A 57 9.03 -6.72 15.29
N ASN A 58 9.07 -5.40 15.54
CA ASN A 58 7.95 -4.52 15.20
C ASN A 58 7.69 -4.50 13.68
N SER A 59 8.75 -4.42 12.87
CA SER A 59 8.57 -4.38 11.42
C SER A 59 8.04 -5.71 10.86
N GLN A 60 8.43 -6.85 11.43
CA GLN A 60 7.87 -8.15 11.09
C GLN A 60 6.39 -8.25 11.49
N ALA A 61 6.04 -7.75 12.68
CA ALA A 61 4.65 -7.70 13.15
C ALA A 61 3.78 -6.83 12.23
N LEU A 62 4.28 -5.66 11.82
CA LEU A 62 3.59 -4.78 10.86
C LEU A 62 3.34 -5.49 9.54
N VAL A 63 4.39 -6.01 8.88
CA VAL A 63 4.26 -6.62 7.55
C VAL A 63 3.34 -7.84 7.60
N THR A 64 3.48 -8.69 8.63
CA THR A 64 2.67 -9.90 8.79
C THR A 64 1.21 -9.57 9.10
N GLY A 65 0.96 -8.65 10.03
CA GLY A 65 -0.40 -8.27 10.40
C GLY A 65 -1.13 -7.57 9.27
N LEU A 66 -0.47 -6.65 8.55
CA LEU A 66 -1.05 -6.01 7.37
C LEU A 66 -1.29 -6.98 6.21
N ARG A 67 -0.36 -7.92 5.98
CA ARG A 67 -0.52 -8.96 4.94
C ARG A 67 -1.75 -9.81 5.20
N ASN A 68 -1.97 -10.18 6.46
CA ASN A 68 -3.01 -11.14 6.87
C ASN A 68 -4.30 -10.45 7.33
N GLY A 69 -4.33 -9.12 7.45
CA GLY A 69 -5.44 -8.39 8.07
C GLY A 69 -5.64 -8.80 9.54
N SER A 70 -4.56 -9.10 10.25
CA SER A 70 -4.57 -9.62 11.62
C SER A 70 -4.03 -8.59 12.60
N THR A 71 -4.31 -8.81 13.89
CA THR A 71 -3.84 -7.94 14.98
C THR A 71 -2.31 -7.78 14.95
N VAL A 72 -1.87 -6.53 15.03
CA VAL A 72 -0.47 -6.11 15.12
C VAL A 72 -0.20 -5.70 16.56
N VAL A 73 0.93 -6.17 17.10
CA VAL A 73 1.44 -5.77 18.41
C VAL A 73 2.81 -5.14 18.21
N LEU A 74 2.93 -3.87 18.61
CA LEU A 74 4.18 -3.12 18.55
C LEU A 74 4.62 -2.70 19.94
N VAL A 75 5.94 -2.66 20.13
CA VAL A 75 6.54 -2.24 21.39
C VAL A 75 7.40 -1.02 21.16
N THR A 76 7.09 0.07 21.86
CA THR A 76 8.02 1.19 22.04
C THR A 76 8.93 0.82 23.21
N PRO A 77 10.25 0.64 23.00
CA PRO A 77 11.15 0.20 24.04
C PRO A 77 11.24 1.22 25.17
N ALA A 78 11.57 0.73 26.38
CA ALA A 78 11.83 1.61 27.51
C ALA A 78 13.07 2.48 27.24
N THR A 79 13.05 3.69 27.79
CA THR A 79 14.25 4.54 27.90
C THR A 79 14.65 4.66 29.36
N ALA A 80 15.73 5.38 29.66
CA ALA A 80 16.16 5.63 31.04
C ALA A 80 15.07 6.32 31.90
N THR A 81 14.15 7.06 31.27
CA THR A 81 13.13 7.87 31.95
C THR A 81 11.70 7.47 31.62
N THR A 82 11.48 6.50 30.73
CA THR A 82 10.13 6.08 30.32
C THR A 82 10.03 4.55 30.25
N PRO A 83 8.98 3.94 30.81
CA PRO A 83 8.75 2.50 30.67
C PRO A 83 8.46 2.12 29.21
N ALA A 84 8.64 0.84 28.89
CA ALA A 84 8.23 0.30 27.60
C ALA A 84 6.69 0.36 27.49
N VAL A 85 6.19 0.64 26.30
CA VAL A 85 4.76 0.74 26.02
C VAL A 85 4.42 -0.18 24.86
N GLN A 86 3.41 -1.02 25.07
CA GLN A 86 2.85 -1.88 24.03
C GLN A 86 1.62 -1.23 23.42
N THR A 87 1.53 -1.26 22.09
CA THR A 87 0.38 -0.80 21.32
C THR A 87 -0.13 -1.98 20.49
N THR A 88 -1.44 -2.23 20.57
CA THR A 88 -2.09 -3.34 19.87
C THR A 88 -3.22 -2.79 19.03
N PHE A 89 -3.24 -3.11 17.74
CA PHE A 89 -4.28 -2.65 16.83
C PHE A 89 -4.57 -3.67 15.74
N THR A 90 -5.76 -3.57 15.14
CA THR A 90 -6.12 -4.36 13.96
C THR A 90 -6.19 -3.41 12.77
N PRO A 91 -5.56 -3.74 11.62
CA PRO A 91 -5.68 -2.95 10.40
C PRO A 91 -7.15 -2.67 10.05
N ALA A 92 -7.47 -1.42 9.69
CA ALA A 92 -8.83 -1.07 9.25
C ALA A 92 -9.23 -1.79 7.94
N THR A 93 -8.25 -2.20 7.15
CA THR A 93 -8.41 -3.04 5.96
C THR A 93 -8.42 -4.52 6.30
N GLY A 94 -8.93 -5.35 5.38
CA GLY A 94 -8.68 -6.79 5.38
C GLY A 94 -7.24 -7.13 4.96
N HIS A 95 -7.06 -8.33 4.39
CA HIS A 95 -5.78 -8.77 3.86
C HIS A 95 -5.27 -7.82 2.76
N LEU A 96 -3.98 -7.49 2.81
CA LEU A 96 -3.32 -6.68 1.78
C LEU A 96 -2.23 -7.50 1.07
N GLY A 97 -2.08 -7.36 -0.24
CA GLY A 97 -0.90 -7.87 -0.96
C GLY A 97 0.38 -7.12 -0.55
N TYR A 98 1.56 -7.69 -0.76
CA TYR A 98 2.83 -7.05 -0.35
C TYR A 98 3.07 -5.67 -0.96
N GLY A 99 2.65 -5.44 -2.20
CA GLY A 99 2.71 -4.11 -2.80
C GLY A 99 1.83 -3.09 -2.07
N ASN A 100 0.62 -3.51 -1.68
CA ASN A 100 -0.33 -2.71 -0.91
C ASN A 100 0.17 -2.44 0.51
N VAL A 101 0.79 -3.43 1.16
CA VAL A 101 1.48 -3.24 2.45
C VAL A 101 2.59 -2.21 2.32
N ASN A 102 3.42 -2.32 1.28
CA ASN A 102 4.55 -1.43 1.08
C ASN A 102 4.12 0.03 0.89
N ILE A 103 3.15 0.29 0.00
CA ILE A 103 2.70 1.65 -0.24
C ILE A 103 1.96 2.25 0.96
N ALA A 104 1.23 1.43 1.73
CA ALA A 104 0.59 1.87 2.97
C ALA A 104 1.63 2.34 3.99
N LEU A 105 2.69 1.55 4.20
CA LEU A 105 3.78 1.89 5.09
C LEU A 105 4.57 3.11 4.60
N SER A 106 4.81 3.23 3.29
CA SER A 106 5.45 4.41 2.70
C SER A 106 4.65 5.69 2.90
N LEU A 107 3.32 5.64 2.75
CA LEU A 107 2.44 6.78 3.01
C LEU A 107 2.43 7.16 4.49
N ALA A 108 2.31 6.18 5.38
CA ALA A 108 2.32 6.42 6.82
C ALA A 108 3.65 7.03 7.28
N GLN A 109 4.78 6.55 6.74
CA GLN A 109 6.09 7.11 7.00
C GLN A 109 6.21 8.55 6.48
N ALA A 110 5.69 8.83 5.28
CA ALA A 110 5.69 10.18 4.71
C ALA A 110 4.83 11.15 5.54
N GLU A 111 3.66 10.72 5.99
CA GLU A 111 2.75 11.51 6.85
C GLU A 111 3.41 11.88 8.18
N LEU A 112 4.01 10.89 8.86
CA LEU A 112 4.74 11.11 10.11
C LEU A 112 5.96 12.02 9.91
N THR A 113 6.70 11.83 8.81
CA THR A 113 7.84 12.70 8.47
C THR A 113 7.39 14.14 8.23
N ALA A 114 6.27 14.35 7.52
CA ALA A 114 5.69 15.68 7.30
C ALA A 114 5.23 16.33 8.62
N ALA A 115 4.78 15.53 9.59
CA ALA A 115 4.51 15.97 10.96
C ALA A 115 5.77 16.24 11.80
N GLY A 116 6.97 16.01 11.25
CA GLY A 116 8.25 16.19 11.93
C GLY A 116 8.67 15.02 12.81
N ILE A 117 8.05 13.85 12.65
CA ILE A 117 8.31 12.63 13.41
C ILE A 117 9.14 11.68 12.54
N THR A 118 10.45 11.62 12.79
CA THR A 118 11.38 10.75 12.04
C THR A 118 11.69 9.43 12.73
N GLN A 119 11.38 9.32 14.02
CA GLN A 119 11.48 8.10 14.83
C GLN A 119 10.16 7.88 15.55
N PRO A 120 9.15 7.33 14.86
CA PRO A 120 7.80 7.25 15.41
C PRO A 120 7.69 6.19 16.53
N THR A 121 6.86 6.50 17.52
CA THR A 121 6.43 5.52 18.53
C THR A 121 5.39 4.56 17.96
N ALA A 122 5.16 3.45 18.66
CA ALA A 122 4.15 2.47 18.27
C ALA A 122 2.75 3.09 18.11
N ALA A 123 2.37 4.01 19.00
CA ALA A 123 1.10 4.74 18.93
C ALA A 123 1.03 5.71 17.74
N GLN A 124 2.16 6.33 17.37
CA GLN A 124 2.23 7.19 16.19
C GLN A 124 2.10 6.40 14.89
N ILE A 125 2.69 5.20 14.83
CA ILE A 125 2.55 4.29 13.69
C ILE A 125 1.09 3.81 13.57
N GLU A 126 0.46 3.42 14.68
CA GLU A 126 -0.96 3.05 14.70
C GLU A 126 -1.83 4.19 14.16
N ALA A 127 -1.64 5.42 14.65
CA ALA A 127 -2.44 6.56 14.23
C ALA A 127 -2.23 6.93 12.76
N ALA A 128 -1.01 6.80 12.22
CA ALA A 128 -0.78 7.03 10.79
C ALA A 128 -1.43 5.95 9.91
N LEU A 129 -1.55 4.72 10.41
CA LEU A 129 -2.16 3.62 9.67
C LEU A 129 -3.69 3.64 9.79
N ASN A 130 -4.24 3.65 11.01
CA ASN A 130 -5.67 3.52 11.26
C ASN A 130 -6.40 4.86 11.52
N GLY A 131 -5.65 5.95 11.65
CA GLY A 131 -6.18 7.25 12.05
C GLY A 131 -6.07 7.45 13.56
N GLY A 132 -6.11 8.70 13.99
CA GLY A 132 -6.01 9.06 15.41
C GLY A 132 -5.26 10.36 15.62
N THR A 133 -5.20 10.79 16.87
CA THR A 133 -4.46 12.01 17.25
C THR A 133 -3.09 11.62 17.80
N VAL A 134 -2.03 12.24 17.30
CA VAL A 134 -0.66 12.05 17.81
C VAL A 134 -0.11 13.34 18.39
N ALA A 135 0.74 13.22 19.41
CA ALA A 135 1.57 14.33 19.84
C ALA A 135 2.72 14.52 18.83
N GLY A 136 2.69 15.65 18.11
CA GLY A 136 3.78 16.09 17.26
C GLY A 136 4.65 17.15 17.94
N PRO A 137 5.84 17.48 17.38
CA PRO A 137 6.72 18.50 17.91
C PRO A 137 6.09 19.91 17.98
N LYS A 138 5.08 20.17 17.15
CA LYS A 138 4.37 21.45 17.03
C LYS A 138 3.01 21.45 17.75
N GLY A 139 2.69 20.40 18.50
CA GLY A 139 1.38 20.18 19.12
C GLY A 139 0.67 18.94 18.59
N PRO A 140 -0.58 18.71 19.02
CA PRO A 140 -1.37 17.55 18.58
C PRO A 140 -1.70 17.65 17.08
N VAL A 141 -1.55 16.54 16.37
CA VAL A 141 -1.86 16.40 14.94
C VAL A 141 -2.89 15.28 14.78
N GLN A 142 -3.99 15.58 14.10
CA GLN A 142 -4.98 14.58 13.71
C GLN A 142 -4.53 13.91 12.41
N LEU A 143 -4.38 12.59 12.44
CA LEU A 143 -4.09 11.75 11.28
C LEU A 143 -5.38 11.05 10.86
N THR A 144 -5.65 11.02 9.56
CA THR A 144 -6.86 10.40 9.02
C THR A 144 -6.72 8.87 8.95
N GLY A 145 -5.50 8.37 8.74
CA GLY A 145 -5.21 6.95 8.63
C GLY A 145 -5.19 6.45 7.19
N VAL A 146 -4.04 5.98 6.75
CA VAL A 146 -3.85 5.44 5.39
C VAL A 146 -4.74 4.22 5.12
N LEU A 147 -4.84 3.31 6.10
CA LEU A 147 -5.65 2.10 6.01
C LEU A 147 -7.14 2.40 6.13
N ALA A 148 -7.53 3.41 6.92
CA ALA A 148 -8.92 3.85 6.99
C ALA A 148 -9.39 4.36 5.63
N LEU A 149 -8.63 5.24 4.99
CA LEU A 149 -8.94 5.75 3.65
C LEU A 149 -8.96 4.63 2.59
N ARG A 150 -8.08 3.64 2.72
CA ARG A 150 -8.10 2.46 1.84
C ARG A 150 -9.33 1.57 2.09
N ALA A 151 -9.75 1.42 3.34
CA ALA A 151 -10.97 0.70 3.69
C ALA A 151 -12.24 1.40 3.18
N ASP A 152 -12.22 2.74 3.10
CA ASP A 152 -13.26 3.56 2.46
C ASP A 152 -13.28 3.41 0.92
N GLY A 153 -12.41 2.57 0.36
CA GLY A 153 -12.37 2.25 -1.06
C GLY A 153 -11.60 3.27 -1.90
N GLN A 154 -10.82 4.16 -1.30
CA GLN A 154 -10.00 5.11 -2.05
C GLN A 154 -8.77 4.45 -2.69
N GLY A 155 -8.42 4.93 -3.89
CA GLY A 155 -7.22 4.50 -4.60
C GLY A 155 -5.98 5.13 -4.03
N TRP A 156 -4.81 4.51 -4.24
CA TRP A 156 -3.54 5.01 -3.69
C TRP A 156 -3.23 6.44 -4.13
N GLY A 157 -3.65 6.83 -5.35
CA GLY A 157 -3.57 8.21 -5.82
C GLY A 157 -4.44 9.18 -5.03
N ASN A 158 -5.67 8.78 -4.71
CA ASN A 158 -6.62 9.61 -3.97
C ASN A 158 -6.23 9.72 -2.50
N ILE A 159 -5.75 8.63 -1.90
CA ILE A 159 -5.19 8.62 -0.54
C ILE A 159 -3.99 9.54 -0.47
N ALA A 160 -3.01 9.40 -1.38
CA ALA A 160 -1.84 10.27 -1.41
C ALA A 160 -2.24 11.75 -1.52
N LYS A 161 -3.17 12.07 -2.43
CA LYS A 161 -3.68 13.43 -2.61
C LYS A 161 -4.40 13.95 -1.36
N ALA A 162 -5.24 13.14 -0.73
CA ALA A 162 -5.97 13.50 0.49
C ALA A 162 -5.00 13.82 1.65
N LEU A 163 -3.87 13.12 1.71
CA LEU A 163 -2.80 13.35 2.68
C LEU A 163 -1.81 14.45 2.25
N GLY A 164 -2.02 15.09 1.10
CA GLY A 164 -1.18 16.19 0.60
C GLY A 164 0.12 15.75 -0.10
N PHE A 165 0.24 14.48 -0.47
CA PHE A 165 1.41 13.90 -1.15
C PHE A 165 1.17 13.66 -2.65
N LYS A 166 2.27 13.61 -3.40
CA LYS A 166 2.27 13.15 -4.79
C LYS A 166 2.50 11.64 -4.82
N LEU A 167 1.59 10.91 -5.46
CA LEU A 167 1.71 9.45 -5.58
C LEU A 167 3.03 9.01 -6.22
N GLY A 168 3.53 9.73 -7.23
CA GLY A 168 4.80 9.40 -7.88
C GLY A 168 6.00 9.38 -6.93
N ASP A 169 6.07 10.35 -6.01
CA ASP A 169 7.15 10.44 -5.02
C ASP A 169 7.06 9.28 -4.02
N ILE A 170 5.83 8.97 -3.57
CA ILE A 170 5.54 7.84 -2.68
C ILE A 170 5.87 6.51 -3.35
N MET A 171 5.50 6.32 -4.62
CA MET A 171 5.81 5.09 -5.36
C MET A 171 7.32 4.93 -5.57
N SER A 172 8.04 6.03 -5.79
CA SER A 172 9.50 6.02 -5.89
C SER A 172 10.14 5.59 -4.55
N ALA A 173 9.66 6.14 -3.43
CA ALA A 173 10.10 5.73 -2.10
C ALA A 173 9.76 4.25 -1.82
N ALA A 174 8.52 3.83 -2.08
CA ALA A 174 8.08 2.45 -1.89
C ALA A 174 8.91 1.45 -2.70
N LYS A 175 9.26 1.77 -3.94
CA LYS A 175 10.09 0.91 -4.79
C LYS A 175 11.48 0.64 -4.20
N ALA A 176 12.03 1.58 -3.41
CA ALA A 176 13.29 1.36 -2.70
C ALA A 176 13.16 0.30 -1.59
N HIS A 177 11.96 0.16 -1.01
CA HIS A 177 11.70 -0.76 0.10
C HIS A 177 11.17 -2.14 -0.33
N GLY A 178 10.67 -2.29 -1.55
CA GLY A 178 10.00 -3.54 -1.93
C GLY A 178 9.12 -3.46 -3.17
N PRO A 179 8.22 -4.44 -3.34
CA PRO A 179 7.30 -4.50 -4.46
C PRO A 179 6.29 -3.37 -4.35
N VAL A 180 5.80 -2.88 -5.48
CA VAL A 180 4.72 -1.87 -5.55
C VAL A 180 3.44 -2.54 -6.03
N PRO A 181 2.25 -1.99 -5.69
CA PRO A 181 0.99 -2.54 -6.18
C PRO A 181 0.92 -2.50 -7.71
N ASP A 182 0.09 -3.36 -8.29
CA ASP A 182 -0.22 -3.29 -9.71
C ASP A 182 -1.11 -2.09 -10.04
N SER A 183 -1.25 -1.80 -11.34
CA SER A 183 -2.04 -0.66 -11.81
C SER A 183 -3.53 -0.74 -11.43
N ALA A 184 -4.09 -1.94 -11.25
CA ALA A 184 -5.50 -2.12 -10.88
C ALA A 184 -5.71 -1.78 -9.39
N ASP A 185 -4.77 -2.13 -8.54
CA ASP A 185 -4.75 -1.80 -7.11
C ASP A 185 -4.49 -0.30 -6.86
N ILE A 186 -3.74 0.35 -7.75
CA ILE A 186 -3.51 1.80 -7.72
C ILE A 186 -4.79 2.57 -8.06
N ALA A 187 -5.55 2.08 -9.03
CA ALA A 187 -6.79 2.71 -9.52
C ALA A 187 -8.06 2.35 -8.73
N HIS A 188 -7.97 1.39 -7.79
CA HIS A 188 -9.10 0.95 -6.97
C HIS A 188 -9.71 2.13 -6.19
N GLY A 189 -10.79 2.73 -6.68
CA GLY A 189 -11.46 3.89 -6.05
C GLY A 189 -11.80 5.05 -6.99
N ASP A 190 -11.26 5.07 -8.21
CA ASP A 190 -11.51 6.17 -9.17
C ASP A 190 -12.81 6.00 -9.99
N LYS A 191 -13.41 4.80 -9.97
CA LYS A 191 -14.60 4.49 -10.78
C LYS A 191 -15.90 5.15 -10.30
N THR A 192 -15.94 5.76 -9.12
CA THR A 192 -17.19 6.30 -8.56
C THR A 192 -17.45 7.75 -8.95
N GLU A 193 -16.45 8.53 -9.39
CA GLU A 193 -16.69 9.93 -9.80
C GLU A 193 -17.03 10.10 -11.29
N LYS A 194 -16.67 9.13 -12.15
CA LYS A 194 -16.99 9.20 -13.59
C LYS A 194 -18.41 8.74 -13.95
N ALA A 195 -19.30 8.60 -12.97
CA ALA A 195 -20.71 8.27 -13.17
C ALA A 195 -21.65 9.49 -13.05
N ASN A 196 -21.17 10.65 -12.57
CA ASN A 196 -22.02 11.83 -12.30
C ASN A 196 -21.93 12.97 -13.34
N HIS A 197 -21.40 12.71 -14.54
CA HIS A 197 -21.41 13.69 -15.64
C HIS A 197 -22.28 13.27 -16.84
N ALA A 198 -23.20 12.33 -16.64
CA ALA A 198 -24.14 11.87 -17.67
C ALA A 198 -25.57 12.42 -17.50
N ASP A 199 -25.82 13.32 -16.54
CA ASP A 199 -27.14 13.89 -16.29
C ASP A 199 -27.22 15.37 -16.72
N LYS A 200 -27.13 15.59 -18.04
CA LYS A 200 -27.67 16.79 -18.67
C LYS A 200 -28.12 16.49 -20.10
N ALA A 201 -29.02 15.52 -20.21
CA ALA A 201 -29.76 15.24 -21.43
C ALA A 201 -31.26 15.24 -21.13
N ASP A 202 -31.79 16.39 -20.68
CA ASP A 202 -33.21 16.66 -20.84
C ASP A 202 -33.45 18.16 -21.08
N LYS A 203 -34.38 18.44 -22.00
CA LYS A 203 -34.77 19.72 -22.61
C LYS A 203 -33.82 20.33 -23.66
N VAL A 204 -34.11 20.09 -24.94
CA VAL A 204 -34.95 21.00 -25.76
C VAL A 204 -35.70 20.19 -26.82
N ALA A 205 -37.01 20.30 -26.80
CA ALA A 205 -37.92 19.74 -27.79
C ALA A 205 -37.73 20.38 -29.17
N LYS A 206 -37.83 19.55 -30.22
CA LYS A 206 -38.32 19.86 -31.58
C LYS A 206 -38.39 21.35 -31.94
N ALA A 207 -37.40 21.83 -32.66
CA ALA A 207 -37.56 22.94 -33.59
C ALA A 207 -36.71 22.66 -34.84
N ASP A 208 -37.44 22.37 -35.91
CA ASP A 208 -37.18 22.61 -37.32
C ASP A 208 -35.73 22.86 -37.79
N ARG A 209 -35.32 22.02 -38.74
CA ARG A 209 -34.04 21.98 -39.46
C ARG A 209 -33.99 23.09 -40.52
N PRO A 210 -33.05 24.04 -40.47
CA PRO A 210 -32.64 24.81 -41.63
C PRO A 210 -31.48 24.09 -42.34
N ASP A 211 -31.60 23.90 -43.64
CA ASP A 211 -30.57 23.33 -44.51
C ASP A 211 -29.23 24.07 -44.39
N LYS A 212 -28.16 23.29 -44.32
CA LYS A 212 -26.77 23.74 -44.28
C LYS A 212 -26.41 24.28 -45.68
N PRO A 213 -25.99 25.56 -45.82
CA PRO A 213 -25.53 26.07 -47.10
C PRO A 213 -24.24 25.36 -47.56
N ASP A 214 -24.21 25.03 -48.85
CA ASP A 214 -23.06 24.46 -49.57
C ASP A 214 -21.79 25.27 -49.34
N HIS A 215 -20.70 24.54 -49.12
CA HIS A 215 -19.36 25.08 -48.90
C HIS A 215 -18.81 25.58 -50.25
N PRO A 216 -18.50 26.87 -50.44
CA PRO A 216 -17.93 27.34 -51.70
C PRO A 216 -16.48 26.85 -51.85
N ASP A 217 -16.18 26.43 -53.08
CA ASP A 217 -14.89 25.90 -53.52
C ASP A 217 -13.70 26.81 -53.24
N LYS A 218 -12.62 26.16 -52.85
CA LYS A 218 -11.31 26.73 -52.51
C LYS A 218 -10.67 27.37 -53.75
N PRO A 219 -10.33 28.68 -53.75
CA PRO A 219 -9.63 29.28 -54.87
C PRO A 219 -8.21 28.74 -55.00
N GLU A 220 -7.81 28.41 -56.23
CA GLU A 220 -6.48 27.96 -56.60
C GLU A 220 -5.41 29.01 -56.29
N LYS A 221 -4.27 28.49 -55.85
CA LYS A 221 -3.07 29.21 -55.40
C LYS A 221 -2.39 29.90 -56.60
N PRO A 222 -2.12 31.22 -56.55
CA PRO A 222 -1.32 31.86 -57.59
C PRO A 222 0.13 31.40 -57.54
N GLU A 223 0.68 31.03 -58.69
CA GLU A 223 2.11 30.73 -58.88
C GLU A 223 2.98 31.94 -58.53
N ARG A 224 4.07 31.65 -57.81
CA ARG A 224 5.06 32.59 -57.34
C ARG A 224 6.05 32.89 -58.47
N PRO A 225 6.23 34.14 -58.93
CA PRO A 225 7.26 34.45 -59.91
C PRO A 225 8.67 34.20 -59.35
N ASP A 226 9.52 33.57 -60.16
CA ASP A 226 10.91 33.25 -59.85
C ASP A 226 11.78 34.51 -59.66
N LYS A 227 12.66 34.41 -58.67
CA LYS A 227 13.60 35.44 -58.22
C LYS A 227 14.79 35.52 -59.21
N PRO A 228 15.22 36.71 -59.66
CA PRO A 228 16.41 36.80 -60.51
C PRO A 228 17.68 36.49 -59.71
N GLU A 229 18.56 35.67 -60.30
CA GLU A 229 19.90 35.36 -59.80
C GLU A 229 20.82 36.58 -59.90
N HIS A 230 21.47 36.91 -58.78
CA HIS A 230 22.60 37.83 -58.69
C HIS A 230 23.49 37.25 -57.58
N GLY A 231 24.77 36.96 -57.75
CA GLY A 231 25.75 37.20 -58.81
C GLY A 231 27.07 36.99 -58.09
N GLY A 232 27.77 35.89 -58.38
CA GLY A 232 29.04 35.55 -57.76
C GLY A 232 30.19 35.79 -58.73
N ARG A 233 30.88 36.92 -58.58
CA ARG A 233 32.35 37.07 -58.69
C ARG A 233 32.78 38.49 -58.35
#